data_AF-A0A829ZDL1-F1
#
_entry.id   AF-A0A829ZDL1-F1
#
_cell.length_a   1.000
_cell.length_b   1.000
_cell.length_c   1.000
_cell.angle_alpha   90.00
_cell.angle_beta   90.00
_cell.angle_gamma   90.00
#
_symmetry.space_group_name_H-M   'P 1'
#
loop_
_entity.id
_entity.type
_entity.pdbx_description
1 polymer ?
#
loop_
_entity_poly.entity_id
_entity_poly.type
_entity_poly.pdbx_seq_one_letter_code
_entity_poly.pdbx_strand_id
1 'polypeptide(L)'
;MLIAFLIINRNKSVTNLQLIDYLWPSGNSNKPEGALRNLVYRARKEMKHFFEDVDCIKSKGHRYFWNLEVDCNVDYEDILKLCNKVEKKK
;
A
#
# COMPACT_ATOMS: atom_id res chain seq x y z
N MET A 1 0.46 -8.60 1.05
CA MET A 1 0.24 -7.64 2.17
C MET A 1 0.75 -6.24 1.89
N LEU A 2 1.96 -6.04 1.30
CA LEU A 2 2.51 -4.69 1.00
C LEU A 2 1.53 -3.76 0.26
N ILE A 3 1.00 -4.19 -0.88
CA ILE A 3 0.11 -3.36 -1.71
C ILE A 3 -1.14 -2.94 -0.94
N ALA A 4 -1.81 -3.89 -0.28
CA ALA A 4 -2.99 -3.60 0.54
C ALA A 4 -2.69 -2.57 1.64
N PHE A 5 -1.55 -2.70 2.33
CA PHE A 5 -1.16 -1.72 3.35
C PHE A 5 -0.96 -0.32 2.76
N LEU A 6 -0.30 -0.22 1.59
CA LEU A 6 -0.09 1.05 0.91
C LEU A 6 -1.41 1.67 0.39
N ILE A 7 -2.35 0.86 -0.09
CA ILE A 7 -3.68 1.31 -0.56
C ILE A 7 -4.53 1.83 0.60
N ILE A 8 -4.57 1.09 1.72
CA ILE A 8 -5.29 1.49 2.93
C ILE A 8 -4.72 2.81 3.47
N ASN A 9 -3.39 2.99 3.35
CA ASN A 9 -2.69 4.20 3.79
C ASN A 9 -2.38 5.17 2.64
N ARG A 10 -3.07 5.11 1.50
CA ARG A 10 -2.66 5.85 0.27
C ARG A 10 -2.57 7.36 0.43
N ASN A 11 -3.36 7.93 1.34
CA ASN A 11 -3.35 9.36 1.67
C ASN A 11 -2.30 9.73 2.74
N LYS A 12 -1.45 8.80 3.16
CA LYS A 12 -0.41 8.97 4.17
C LYS A 12 0.92 8.49 3.62
N SER A 13 2.02 9.11 4.07
CA SER A 13 3.35 8.56 3.79
C SER A 13 3.75 7.60 4.90
N VAL A 14 4.20 6.40 4.53
CA VAL A 14 4.59 5.34 5.47
C VAL A 14 6.11 5.20 5.46
N THR A 15 6.73 5.06 6.65
CA THR A 15 8.17 4.82 6.75
C THR A 15 8.53 3.37 6.45
N ASN A 16 9.79 3.14 6.06
CA ASN A 16 10.32 1.79 5.91
C ASN A 16 10.17 0.97 7.20
N LEU A 17 10.39 1.59 8.36
CA LEU A 17 10.27 0.93 9.65
C LEU A 17 8.83 0.46 9.90
N GLN A 18 7.83 1.32 9.69
CA GLN A 18 6.42 0.94 9.81
C GLN A 18 6.02 -0.22 8.88
N LEU A 19 6.57 -0.23 7.65
CA LEU A 19 6.34 -1.34 6.72
C LEU A 19 7.02 -2.62 7.17
N ILE A 20 8.24 -2.54 7.68
CA ILE A 20 8.99 -3.69 8.19
C ILE A 20 8.27 -4.30 9.39
N ASP A 21 7.87 -3.48 10.35
CA ASP A 21 7.17 -3.92 11.57
C ASP A 21 5.82 -4.57 11.22
N TYR A 22 5.11 -4.04 10.22
CA TYR A 22 3.85 -4.61 9.77
C TYR A 22 4.02 -5.92 8.99
N LEU A 23 5.00 -5.99 8.09
CA LEU A 23 5.20 -7.15 7.20
C LEU A 23 5.91 -8.31 7.90
N TRP A 24 6.78 -8.02 8.87
CA TRP A 24 7.56 -9.00 9.62
C TRP A 24 7.55 -8.67 11.12
N PRO A 25 6.38 -8.75 11.78
CA PRO A 25 6.24 -8.36 13.19
C PRO A 25 7.11 -9.19 14.16
N SER A 26 7.51 -10.40 13.77
CA SER A 26 8.39 -11.27 14.55
C SER A 26 9.88 -11.15 14.20
N GLY A 27 10.28 -10.19 13.37
CA GLY A 27 11.70 -9.93 13.05
C GLY A 27 12.37 -10.96 12.14
N ASN A 28 11.60 -11.68 11.31
CA ASN A 28 12.04 -12.84 10.51
C ASN A 28 13.06 -12.57 9.37
N SER A 29 13.83 -11.48 9.41
CA SER A 29 14.80 -11.19 8.37
C SER A 29 16.11 -10.63 8.94
N ASN A 30 17.23 -11.26 8.60
CA ASN A 30 18.57 -10.78 8.92
C ASN A 30 18.89 -9.41 8.26
N LYS A 31 18.11 -8.97 7.25
CA LYS A 31 18.28 -7.69 6.52
C LYS A 31 16.93 -7.10 6.04
N PRO A 32 16.10 -6.55 6.96
CA PRO A 32 14.69 -6.25 6.68
C PRO A 32 14.50 -5.14 5.64
N GLU A 33 15.39 -4.14 5.62
CA GLU A 33 15.36 -3.11 4.59
C GLU A 33 15.62 -3.67 3.18
N GLY A 34 16.57 -4.61 3.07
CA GLY A 34 16.86 -5.30 1.81
C GLY A 34 15.68 -6.15 1.34
N ALA A 35 15.04 -6.86 2.26
CA ALA A 35 13.83 -7.63 1.99
C ALA A 35 12.68 -6.73 1.52
N LEU A 36 12.45 -5.59 2.20
CA LEU A 36 11.45 -4.60 1.82
C LEU A 36 11.71 -4.03 0.42
N ARG A 37 12.96 -3.64 0.12
CA ARG A 37 13.33 -3.13 -1.21
C ARG A 37 13.06 -4.15 -2.31
N ASN A 38 13.40 -5.42 -2.06
CA ASN A 38 13.13 -6.51 -3.01
C ASN A 38 11.63 -6.76 -3.18
N LEU A 39 10.85 -6.68 -2.10
CA LEU A 39 9.40 -6.84 -2.15
C LEU A 39 8.74 -5.71 -2.95
N VAL A 40 9.14 -4.46 -2.73
CA VAL A 40 8.65 -3.30 -3.49
C VAL A 40 9.02 -3.41 -4.97
N TYR A 41 10.26 -3.81 -5.28
CA TYR A 41 10.69 -4.02 -6.66
C TYR A 41 9.82 -5.07 -7.38
N ARG A 42 9.60 -6.23 -6.74
CA ARG A 42 8.72 -7.26 -7.29
C ARG A 42 7.29 -6.76 -7.46
N ALA A 43 6.74 -6.08 -6.47
CA ALA A 43 5.40 -5.50 -6.56
C ALA A 43 5.27 -4.52 -7.74
N ARG A 44 6.22 -3.61 -7.94
CA ARG A 44 6.24 -2.71 -9.11
C ARG A 44 6.27 -3.50 -10.42
N LYS A 45 7.13 -4.51 -10.52
CA LYS A 45 7.24 -5.34 -11.73
C LYS A 45 5.93 -6.04 -12.06
N GLU A 46 5.27 -6.65 -11.07
CA GLU A 46 3.97 -7.29 -11.28
C GLU A 46 2.89 -6.30 -11.69
N MET A 47 2.90 -5.09 -11.12
CA MET A 47 1.89 -4.08 -11.39
C MET A 47 2.05 -3.41 -12.76
N LYS A 48 3.25 -3.42 -13.35
CA LYS A 48 3.47 -2.90 -14.72
C LYS A 48 2.67 -3.63 -15.78
N HIS A 49 2.24 -4.87 -15.54
CA HIS A 49 1.34 -5.58 -16.46
C HIS A 49 -0.07 -4.96 -16.52
N PHE A 50 -0.43 -4.13 -15.53
CA PHE A 50 -1.73 -3.46 -15.45
C PHE A 50 -1.64 -1.95 -15.69
N PHE A 51 -0.47 -1.35 -15.45
CA PHE A 51 -0.22 0.09 -15.58
C PHE A 51 1.10 0.30 -16.33
N GLU A 52 1.03 0.38 -17.67
CA GLU A 52 2.22 0.37 -18.54
C GLU A 52 3.15 1.58 -18.30
N ASP A 53 2.58 2.77 -18.11
CA ASP A 53 3.33 4.02 -18.06
C ASP A 53 3.46 4.65 -16.66
N VAL A 54 2.87 4.03 -15.62
CA VAL A 54 2.79 4.63 -14.29
C VAL A 54 3.20 3.65 -13.21
N ASP A 55 4.22 4.03 -12.42
CA ASP A 55 4.59 3.28 -11.23
C ASP A 55 3.51 3.43 -10.15
N CYS A 56 2.90 2.32 -9.73
CA CYS A 56 1.86 2.30 -8.69
C CYS A 56 2.40 2.56 -7.27
N ILE A 57 3.69 2.33 -7.03
CA ILE A 57 4.36 2.58 -5.74
C ILE A 57 5.50 3.57 -5.97
N LYS A 58 5.46 4.73 -5.31
CA LYS A 58 6.54 5.73 -5.32
C LYS A 58 7.39 5.62 -4.04
N SER A 59 8.60 6.17 -4.10
CA SER A 59 9.55 6.19 -2.99
C SER A 59 10.19 7.56 -2.85
N LYS A 60 10.33 8.06 -1.63
CA LYS A 60 10.99 9.34 -1.33
C LYS A 60 11.73 9.24 0.01
N GLY A 61 13.06 9.26 -0.02
CA GLY A 61 13.88 8.97 1.16
C GLY A 61 13.59 7.56 1.71
N HIS A 62 13.42 7.43 3.02
CA HIS A 62 13.13 6.16 3.71
C HIS A 62 11.63 5.86 3.80
N ARG A 63 10.87 6.15 2.73
CA ARG A 63 9.42 6.02 2.69
C ARG A 63 8.95 5.43 1.36
N TYR A 64 7.89 4.62 1.43
CA TYR A 64 7.13 4.14 0.29
C TYR A 64 5.67 4.58 0.42
N PHE A 65 5.02 4.87 -0.70
CA PHE A 65 3.63 5.30 -0.75
C PHE A 65 2.97 4.89 -2.07
N TRP A 66 1.66 4.73 -2.04
CA TRP A 66 0.85 4.53 -3.23
C TRP A 66 0.92 5.78 -4.13
N ASN A 67 1.06 5.60 -5.43
CA ASN A 67 1.02 6.70 -6.37
C ASN A 67 -0.43 7.19 -6.56
N LEU A 68 -0.72 8.41 -6.12
CA LEU A 68 -2.06 9.00 -6.25
C LEU A 68 -2.47 9.35 -7.69
N GLU A 69 -1.55 9.28 -8.66
CA GLU A 69 -1.90 9.33 -10.09
C GLU A 69 -2.59 8.05 -10.56
N VAL A 70 -2.40 6.94 -9.83
CA VAL A 70 -3.12 5.69 -10.08
C VAL A 70 -4.41 5.72 -9.27
N ASP A 71 -5.52 5.94 -9.98
CA ASP A 71 -6.84 5.89 -9.36
C ASP A 71 -7.07 4.51 -8.72
N CYS A 72 -7.62 4.54 -7.52
CA CYS A 72 -7.75 3.35 -6.68
C CYS A 72 -9.09 3.40 -5.97
N ASN A 73 -10.05 2.65 -6.52
CA ASN A 73 -11.30 2.34 -5.85
C ASN A 73 -11.16 1.02 -5.08
N VAL A 74 -11.61 0.99 -3.83
CA VAL A 74 -11.56 -0.19 -2.96
C VAL A 74 -12.97 -0.49 -2.46
N ASP A 75 -13.40 -1.73 -2.64
CA ASP A 75 -14.75 -2.21 -2.31
C ASP A 75 -15.21 -1.88 -0.89
N TYR A 76 -14.32 -1.99 0.10
CA TYR A 76 -14.63 -1.71 1.49
C TYR A 76 -15.07 -0.25 1.70
N GLU A 77 -14.59 0.69 0.88
CA GLU A 77 -15.00 2.09 0.96
C GLU A 77 -16.44 2.28 0.48
N ASP A 78 -16.84 1.54 -0.56
CA ASP A 78 -18.21 1.55 -1.05
C ASP A 78 -19.17 0.87 -0.06
N ILE A 79 -18.74 -0.23 0.56
CA ILE A 79 -19.49 -0.88 1.65
C ILE A 79 -19.67 0.07 2.84
N LEU A 80 -18.61 0.74 3.30
CA LEU A 80 -18.70 1.73 4.39
C LEU A 80 -19.65 2.88 4.06
N LYS A 81 -19.62 3.39 2.82
CA LYS A 81 -20.57 4.41 2.36
C LYS A 81 -22.02 3.92 2.44
N LEU A 82 -22.28 2.66 2.09
CA LEU A 82 -23.61 2.05 2.18
C LEU A 82 -24.08 1.90 3.63
N CYS A 83 -23.23 1.38 4.52
CA CYS A 83 -23.55 1.26 5.96
C CYS A 83 -23.91 2.62 6.57
N ASN A 84 -23.10 3.65 6.31
CA ASN A 84 -23.34 5.01 6.80
C ASN A 84 -24.66 5.62 6.28
N LYS A 85 -25.08 5.26 5.06
CA LYS A 85 -26.38 5.69 4.50
C LYS A 85 -27.57 5.01 5.18
N VAL A 86 -27.41 3.77 5.65
CA VAL A 86 -28.45 3.05 6.38
C VAL A 86 -28.60 3.61 7.80
N GLU A 87 -27.48 3.90 8.48
CA GLU A 87 -27.49 4.47 9.83
C GLU A 87 -28.13 5.86 9.88
N LYS A 88 -27.83 6.74 8.92
CA LYS A 88 -28.40 8.10 8.85
C LYS A 88 -29.90 8.16 8.49
N LYS A 89 -30.49 7.03 8.09
CA LYS A 89 -31.93 6.91 7.77
C LYS A 89 -32.76 6.37 8.93
N LYS A 90 -32.12 5.99 10.04
CA LYS A 90 -32.77 5.68 11.32
C LYS A 90 -32.84 6.93 12.19
#